data_AF-A0A661V9N1-F1
#
_entry.id   AF-A0A661V9N1-F1
#
_cell.length_a   1.000
_cell.length_b   1.000
_cell.length_c   1.000
_cell.angle_alpha   90.00
_cell.angle_beta   90.00
_cell.angle_gamma   90.00
#
_symmetry.space_group_name_H-M   'P 1'
#
loop_
_entity.id
_entity.type
_entity.pdbx_description
1 polymer ?
#
loop_
_entity_poly.entity_id
_entity_poly.type
_entity_poly.pdbx_seq_one_letter_code
_entity_poly.pdbx_strand_id
1 'polypeptide(L)'
;TEYIMHLRGVDDSIKTQVNELGRPLMAIGLDAPEGTVEAMIRNQASMLIALGGCISKNYREFLAEVDDILDNLRDSLPSAQQLTAKEVQLVNDVAELAIMIRDYLGSLRLYLETKKLADKLQKQLQKSEKTEIQQAALTKVERIINPELVVLFSLLSSMFTPLNIQLKSIDSQLVNCRRVKRVLEEEISNLTSSLDNLELNSKIKQVEQSRAGREMHNIKLGLLSWRKKKLWDEKRRKLDHTLALVDEDIRSVDDELRHVQGKLAEYSSIERRFEVNSDYRKLLVAISETSDLHYEKMNEMVKDKGFYDRTAELTEDVQLKLMQRILMEDEASLSNENILREIIDKDNLREYLSSVLGIFRIPGVMGLTSEYRTDYIWFAVVSPRGIWDHDLTADVRATLSGYVKEDASRSIAIREIDSTDPWTVRFMVISAKAEPQFLECYGEMKHIYEHATAEEKALSHSFLLEHGVDVVTESEPTENTPGDTIKAER
;
A
#
# COMPACT_ATOMS: atom_id res chain seq x y z
N THR A 1 26.92 0.53 8.16
CA THR A 1 26.50 -0.89 7.99
C THR A 1 25.20 -1.16 8.70
N GLU A 2 25.09 -0.88 10.01
CA GLU A 2 23.83 -1.04 10.80
C GLU A 2 22.67 -0.18 10.25
N TYR A 3 22.92 1.10 9.93
CA TYR A 3 21.91 1.98 9.32
C TYR A 3 21.32 1.40 8.02
N ILE A 4 22.17 0.94 7.10
CA ILE A 4 21.74 0.34 5.83
C ILE A 4 20.95 -0.95 6.07
N MET A 5 21.30 -1.75 7.08
CA MET A 5 20.52 -2.95 7.42
C MET A 5 19.10 -2.62 7.86
N HIS A 6 18.92 -1.56 8.66
CA HIS A 6 17.59 -1.10 9.04
C HIS A 6 16.81 -0.55 7.84
N LEU A 7 17.46 0.19 6.94
CA LEU A 7 16.82 0.68 5.71
C LEU A 7 16.36 -0.45 4.80
N ARG A 8 17.13 -1.53 4.67
CA ARG A 8 16.71 -2.72 3.91
C ARG A 8 15.44 -3.36 4.46
N GLY A 9 15.17 -3.22 5.77
CA GLY A 9 13.95 -3.74 6.39
C GLY A 9 12.68 -2.96 6.05
N VAL A 10 12.81 -1.74 5.53
CA VAL A 10 11.67 -0.87 5.15
C VAL A 10 11.64 -0.52 3.65
N ASP A 11 12.63 -0.96 2.89
CA ASP A 11 12.83 -0.62 1.47
C ASP A 11 11.60 -1.00 0.64
N ASP A 12 11.09 -2.22 0.80
CA ASP A 12 9.92 -2.72 0.07
C ASP A 12 8.64 -1.96 0.43
N SER A 13 8.45 -1.63 1.72
CA SER A 13 7.29 -0.87 2.17
C SER A 13 7.30 0.57 1.63
N ILE A 14 8.44 1.25 1.73
CA ILE A 14 8.60 2.61 1.19
C ILE A 14 8.39 2.59 -0.31
N LYS A 15 9.01 1.64 -1.02
CA LYS A 15 8.82 1.46 -2.46
C LYS A 15 7.36 1.24 -2.83
N THR A 16 6.62 0.45 -2.05
CA THR A 16 5.19 0.20 -2.30
C THR A 16 4.38 1.49 -2.17
N GLN A 17 4.54 2.23 -1.07
CA GLN A 17 3.81 3.49 -0.84
C GLN A 17 4.17 4.57 -1.88
N VAL A 18 5.46 4.70 -2.22
CA VAL A 18 5.94 5.62 -3.25
C VAL A 18 5.35 5.29 -4.61
N ASN A 19 5.21 4.00 -4.97
CA ASN A 19 4.60 3.60 -6.24
C ASN A 19 3.07 3.77 -6.23
N GLU A 20 2.40 3.48 -5.12
CA GLU A 20 0.95 3.63 -4.97
C GLU A 20 0.51 5.09 -5.14
N LEU A 21 1.21 6.04 -4.51
CA LEU A 21 0.92 7.47 -4.64
C LEU A 21 1.57 8.10 -5.88
N GLY A 22 2.74 7.60 -6.29
CA GLY A 22 3.50 8.15 -7.40
C GLY A 22 2.88 7.85 -8.77
N ARG A 23 2.31 6.66 -8.98
CA ARG A 23 1.70 6.30 -10.29
C ARG A 23 0.55 7.22 -10.70
N PRO A 24 -0.42 7.55 -9.82
CA PRO A 24 -1.43 8.56 -10.11
C PRO A 24 -0.84 9.91 -10.44
N LEU A 25 0.29 10.28 -9.82
CA LEU A 25 0.92 11.57 -10.05
C LEU A 25 1.56 11.65 -11.44
N MET A 26 2.04 10.52 -11.96
CA MET A 26 2.56 10.41 -13.33
C MET A 26 1.49 10.57 -14.42
N ALA A 27 0.20 10.44 -14.07
CA ALA A 27 -0.91 10.69 -14.98
C ALA A 27 -1.26 12.18 -15.11
N ILE A 28 -0.82 13.02 -14.16
CA ILE A 28 -0.98 14.48 -14.25
C ILE A 28 -0.13 15.00 -15.40
N GLY A 29 -0.77 15.72 -16.32
CA GLY A 29 -0.07 16.33 -17.45
C GLY A 29 0.64 15.32 -18.36
N LEU A 30 0.05 14.14 -18.57
CA LEU A 30 0.61 13.10 -19.45
C LEU A 30 1.00 13.66 -20.83
N ASP A 31 0.18 14.57 -21.36
CA ASP A 31 0.33 15.26 -22.65
C ASP A 31 0.78 16.73 -22.50
N ALA A 32 1.16 17.15 -21.29
CA ALA A 32 1.55 18.54 -21.06
C ALA A 32 2.89 18.84 -21.76
N PRO A 33 2.99 19.93 -22.53
CA PRO A 33 4.23 20.26 -23.22
C PRO A 33 5.36 20.59 -22.22
N GLU A 34 6.59 20.26 -22.59
CA GLU A 34 7.76 20.59 -21.76
C GLU A 34 7.82 22.09 -21.47
N GLY A 35 7.97 22.43 -20.19
CA GLY A 35 8.00 23.81 -19.71
C GLY A 35 6.68 24.32 -19.10
N THR A 36 5.60 23.53 -19.11
CA THR A 36 4.43 23.84 -18.29
C THR A 36 4.59 23.41 -16.83
N VAL A 37 3.69 23.89 -15.97
CA VAL A 37 3.69 23.59 -14.54
C VAL A 37 3.38 22.11 -14.29
N GLU A 38 2.50 21.52 -15.09
CA GLU A 38 2.10 20.11 -15.02
C GLU A 38 3.27 19.19 -15.41
N ALA A 39 4.01 19.53 -16.48
CA ALA A 39 5.22 18.80 -16.85
C ALA A 39 6.29 18.90 -15.76
N MET A 40 6.42 20.05 -15.11
CA MET A 40 7.34 20.22 -13.99
C MET A 40 6.95 19.35 -12.80
N ILE A 41 5.67 19.34 -12.39
CA ILE A 41 5.14 18.51 -11.30
C ILE A 41 5.40 17.03 -11.59
N ARG A 42 5.13 16.58 -12.82
CA ARG A 42 5.40 15.20 -13.26
C ARG A 42 6.89 14.84 -13.18
N ASN A 43 7.79 15.76 -13.57
CA ASN A 43 9.23 15.52 -13.47
C ASN A 43 9.70 15.41 -12.01
N GLN A 44 9.24 16.31 -11.14
CA GLN A 44 9.54 16.27 -9.71
C GLN A 44 8.99 14.98 -9.06
N ALA A 45 7.77 14.58 -9.42
CA ALA A 45 7.17 13.32 -9.02
C ALA A 45 8.02 12.11 -9.43
N SER A 46 8.44 12.07 -10.70
CA SER A 46 9.27 11.00 -11.23
C SER A 46 10.61 10.89 -10.50
N MET A 47 11.24 12.03 -10.18
CA MET A 47 12.45 12.06 -9.36
C MET A 47 12.21 11.48 -7.97
N LEU A 48 11.13 11.86 -7.28
CA LEU A 48 10.79 11.29 -5.97
C LEU A 48 10.57 9.78 -6.04
N ILE A 49 9.87 9.29 -7.07
CA ILE A 49 9.62 7.86 -7.28
C ILE A 49 10.94 7.11 -7.48
N ALA A 50 11.84 7.66 -8.31
CA ALA A 50 13.14 7.07 -8.57
C ALA A 50 14.03 7.03 -7.31
N LEU A 51 14.07 8.12 -6.55
CA LEU A 51 14.84 8.21 -5.31
C LEU A 51 14.27 7.30 -4.21
N GLY A 52 12.94 7.21 -4.11
CA GLY A 52 12.22 6.37 -3.15
C GLY A 52 12.20 4.87 -3.51
N GLY A 53 12.48 4.51 -4.76
CA GLY A 53 12.39 3.12 -5.23
C GLY A 53 13.42 2.16 -4.63
N CYS A 54 14.52 2.66 -4.04
CA CYS A 54 15.49 1.88 -3.27
C CYS A 54 16.23 2.78 -2.28
N ILE A 55 15.54 3.20 -1.21
CA ILE A 55 16.08 4.11 -0.20
C ILE A 55 17.34 3.55 0.46
N SER A 56 17.45 2.23 0.59
CA SER A 56 18.64 1.60 1.19
C SER A 56 19.94 1.90 0.44
N LYS A 57 19.86 2.19 -0.86
CA LYS A 57 20.98 2.62 -1.72
C LYS A 57 21.03 4.14 -1.89
N ASN A 58 19.87 4.77 -2.09
CA ASN A 58 19.77 6.15 -2.54
C ASN A 58 19.53 7.16 -1.41
N TYR A 59 19.49 6.76 -0.13
CA TYR A 59 19.16 7.66 0.99
C TYR A 59 19.96 8.96 1.04
N ARG A 60 21.21 8.97 0.56
CA ARG A 60 22.04 10.20 0.56
C ARG A 60 21.58 11.19 -0.50
N GLU A 61 21.30 10.68 -1.70
CA GLU A 61 20.77 11.46 -2.81
C GLU A 61 19.37 11.96 -2.47
N PHE A 62 18.52 11.07 -1.92
CA PHE A 62 17.21 11.45 -1.43
C PHE A 62 17.28 12.59 -0.40
N LEU A 63 18.11 12.48 0.64
CA LEU A 63 18.26 13.54 1.65
C LEU A 63 18.87 14.84 1.10
N ALA A 64 19.60 14.78 -0.01
CA ALA A 64 20.21 15.96 -0.63
C ALA A 64 19.22 16.70 -1.54
N GLU A 65 18.33 15.98 -2.21
CA GLU A 65 17.44 16.55 -3.25
C GLU A 65 16.00 16.77 -2.75
N VAL A 66 15.55 16.05 -1.72
CA VAL A 66 14.12 16.05 -1.31
C VAL A 66 13.61 17.45 -0.95
N ASP A 67 14.39 18.28 -0.27
CA ASP A 67 13.95 19.61 0.13
C ASP A 67 13.78 20.53 -1.09
N ASP A 68 14.71 20.49 -2.05
CA ASP A 68 14.62 21.25 -3.30
C ASP A 68 13.39 20.81 -4.13
N ILE A 69 13.13 19.50 -4.21
CA ILE A 69 11.95 18.97 -4.90
C ILE A 69 10.66 19.45 -4.22
N LEU A 70 10.59 19.38 -2.89
CA LEU A 70 9.43 19.80 -2.11
C LEU A 70 9.14 21.30 -2.26
N ASP A 71 10.17 22.13 -2.23
CA ASP A 71 10.04 23.58 -2.43
C ASP A 71 9.54 23.88 -3.85
N ASN A 72 10.10 23.21 -4.87
CA ASN A 72 9.65 23.34 -6.25
C ASN A 72 8.18 22.94 -6.45
N LEU A 73 7.75 21.81 -5.85
CA LEU A 73 6.34 21.37 -5.90
C LEU A 73 5.43 22.40 -5.24
N ARG A 74 5.81 22.90 -4.06
CA ARG A 74 5.03 23.87 -3.30
C ARG A 74 4.89 25.21 -4.00
N ASP A 75 5.96 25.70 -4.63
CA ASP A 75 5.95 26.98 -5.35
C ASP A 75 5.16 26.91 -6.67
N SER A 76 5.05 25.71 -7.23
CA SER A 76 4.36 25.46 -8.50
C SER A 76 2.85 25.33 -8.35
N LEU A 77 2.39 24.77 -7.23
CA LEU A 77 0.96 24.54 -6.96
C LEU A 77 0.08 25.80 -7.10
N PRO A 78 0.44 26.98 -6.54
CA PRO A 78 -0.36 28.20 -6.69
C PRO A 78 -0.48 28.71 -8.13
N SER A 79 0.49 28.37 -8.98
CA SER A 79 0.55 28.80 -10.38
C SER A 79 -0.16 27.82 -11.32
N ALA A 80 -0.50 26.62 -10.83
CA ALA A 80 -1.13 25.55 -11.58
C ALA A 80 -2.66 25.78 -11.71
N GLN A 81 -3.07 26.70 -12.57
CA GLN A 81 -4.49 27.04 -12.76
C GLN A 81 -5.34 25.93 -13.39
N GLN A 82 -4.71 24.89 -13.97
CA GLN A 82 -5.41 23.81 -14.68
C GLN A 82 -5.59 22.53 -13.85
N LEU A 83 -5.00 22.44 -12.65
CA LEU A 83 -5.12 21.23 -11.83
C LEU A 83 -6.48 21.16 -11.13
N THR A 84 -7.05 19.96 -11.10
CA THR A 84 -8.25 19.68 -10.32
C THR A 84 -7.94 19.62 -8.83
N ALA A 85 -8.98 19.69 -7.98
CA ALA A 85 -8.80 19.56 -6.53
C ALA A 85 -8.20 18.19 -6.14
N LYS A 86 -8.53 17.12 -6.88
CA LYS A 86 -7.98 15.77 -6.66
C LYS A 86 -6.48 15.72 -6.99
N GLU A 87 -6.08 16.36 -8.09
CA GLU A 87 -4.69 16.44 -8.51
C GLU A 87 -3.83 17.24 -7.51
N VAL A 88 -4.34 18.37 -7.02
CA VAL A 88 -3.67 19.15 -5.96
C VAL A 88 -3.53 18.33 -4.67
N GLN A 89 -4.57 17.61 -4.26
CA GLN A 89 -4.51 16.74 -3.08
C GLN A 89 -3.42 15.67 -3.24
N LEU A 90 -3.36 15.02 -4.40
CA LEU A 90 -2.38 13.98 -4.68
C LEU A 90 -0.93 14.50 -4.64
N VAL A 91 -0.67 15.70 -5.17
CA VAL A 91 0.65 16.35 -5.06
C VAL A 91 1.02 16.56 -3.59
N ASN A 92 0.07 17.04 -2.78
CA ASN A 92 0.29 17.22 -1.34
C ASN A 92 0.54 15.89 -0.63
N ASP A 93 -0.20 14.83 -0.95
CA ASP A 93 -0.03 13.50 -0.36
C ASP A 93 1.37 12.93 -0.65
N VAL A 94 1.87 13.11 -1.88
CA VAL A 94 3.24 12.70 -2.25
C VAL A 94 4.30 13.54 -1.52
N ALA A 95 4.06 14.85 -1.37
CA ALA A 95 4.95 15.72 -0.61
C ALA A 95 4.99 15.32 0.88
N GLU A 96 3.85 15.01 1.49
CA GLU A 96 3.76 14.52 2.87
C GLU A 96 4.48 13.17 3.04
N LEU A 97 4.35 12.24 2.08
CA LEU A 97 5.10 10.99 2.10
C LEU A 97 6.62 11.24 2.03
N ALA A 98 7.07 12.14 1.16
CA ALA A 98 8.49 12.47 1.04
C ALA A 98 9.05 13.09 2.33
N ILE A 99 8.28 13.99 2.98
CA ILE A 99 8.61 14.53 4.31
C ILE A 99 8.71 13.40 5.34
N MET A 100 7.74 12.48 5.36
CA MET A 100 7.74 11.34 6.29
C MET A 100 8.97 10.44 6.10
N ILE A 101 9.38 10.17 4.86
CA ILE A 101 10.59 9.41 4.55
C ILE A 101 11.82 10.16 5.04
N ARG A 102 11.95 11.46 4.74
CA ARG A 102 13.08 12.30 5.20
C ARG A 102 13.20 12.29 6.71
N ASP A 103 12.10 12.53 7.41
CA ASP A 103 12.06 12.61 8.87
C ASP A 103 12.40 11.24 9.50
N TYR A 104 11.87 10.14 8.92
CA TYR A 104 12.24 8.78 9.33
C TYR A 104 13.74 8.51 9.17
N LEU A 105 14.34 8.86 8.03
CA LEU A 105 15.77 8.68 7.78
C LEU A 105 16.62 9.43 8.80
N GLY A 106 16.23 10.67 9.12
CA GLY A 106 16.85 11.51 10.14
C GLY A 106 16.72 10.92 11.54
N SER A 107 15.50 10.53 11.94
CA SER A 107 15.24 9.93 13.25
C SER A 107 15.95 8.60 13.44
N LEU A 108 16.00 7.74 12.43
CA LEU A 108 16.72 6.46 12.50
C LEU A 108 18.23 6.68 12.69
N ARG A 109 18.80 7.69 12.01
CA ARG A 109 20.22 8.03 12.20
C ARG A 109 20.48 8.53 13.62
N LEU A 110 19.67 9.47 14.10
CA LEU A 110 19.77 9.99 15.46
C LEU A 110 19.62 8.88 16.51
N TYR A 111 18.69 7.96 16.29
CA TYR A 111 18.49 6.80 17.15
C TYR A 111 19.76 5.94 17.24
N LEU A 112 20.37 5.57 16.10
CA LEU A 112 21.57 4.73 16.09
C LEU A 112 22.78 5.42 16.72
N GLU A 113 22.95 6.73 16.46
CA GLU A 113 24.01 7.53 17.07
C GLU A 113 23.83 7.61 18.59
N THR A 114 22.59 7.85 19.05
CA THR A 114 22.24 7.90 20.48
C THR A 114 22.46 6.55 21.17
N LYS A 115 21.99 5.45 20.57
CA LYS A 115 22.19 4.09 21.07
C LYS A 115 23.67 3.75 21.22
N LYS A 116 24.47 4.03 20.19
CA LYS A 116 25.92 3.80 20.22
C LYS A 116 26.61 4.61 21.32
N LEU A 117 26.21 5.86 21.51
CA LEU A 117 26.73 6.71 22.58
C LEU A 117 26.34 6.17 23.96
N ALA A 118 25.07 5.81 24.15
CA ALA A 118 24.55 5.27 25.41
C ALA A 118 25.26 3.95 25.78
N ASP A 119 25.41 3.02 24.84
CA ASP A 119 26.13 1.75 25.06
C ASP A 119 27.60 1.97 25.44
N LYS A 120 28.25 2.98 24.82
CA LYS A 120 29.63 3.34 25.13
C LYS A 120 29.74 3.95 26.54
N LEU A 121 28.82 4.86 26.89
CA LEU A 121 28.75 5.48 28.21
C LEU A 121 28.48 4.43 29.30
N GLN A 122 27.55 3.50 29.08
CA GLN A 122 27.24 2.42 30.02
C GLN A 122 28.50 1.58 30.31
N LYS A 123 29.21 1.15 29.27
CA LYS A 123 30.46 0.38 29.41
C LYS A 123 31.57 1.14 30.13
N GLN A 124 31.63 2.46 29.97
CA GLN A 124 32.61 3.30 30.67
C GLN A 124 32.25 3.48 32.14
N LEU A 125 30.98 3.77 32.44
CA LEU A 125 30.48 3.94 33.81
C LEU A 125 30.58 2.63 34.61
N GLN A 126 30.31 1.48 33.99
CA GLN A 126 30.48 0.17 34.64
C GLN A 126 31.93 -0.17 35.00
N LYS A 127 32.91 0.40 34.30
CA LYS A 127 34.35 0.19 34.55
C LYS A 127 34.95 1.16 35.55
N SER A 128 34.22 2.22 35.90
CA SER A 128 34.70 3.32 36.73
C SER A 128 34.44 3.05 38.22
N GLU A 129 35.06 3.82 39.12
CA GLU A 129 34.89 3.66 40.58
C GLU A 129 33.46 3.94 41.03
N LYS A 130 32.88 3.02 41.82
CA LYS A 130 31.50 3.12 42.32
C LYS A 130 31.29 4.28 43.31
N THR A 131 31.24 5.49 42.78
CA THR A 131 30.81 6.70 43.46
C THR A 131 29.29 6.88 43.29
N GLU A 132 28.63 7.55 44.23
CA GLU A 132 27.18 7.80 44.15
C GLU A 132 26.78 8.54 42.86
N ILE A 133 27.62 9.48 42.41
CA ILE A 133 27.43 10.24 41.16
C ILE A 133 27.48 9.30 39.94
N GLN A 134 28.45 8.39 39.90
CA GLN A 134 28.56 7.45 38.79
C GLN A 134 27.44 6.42 38.79
N GLN A 135 26.95 6.00 39.96
CA GLN A 135 25.82 5.11 40.08
C GLN A 135 24.53 5.80 39.59
N ALA A 136 24.31 7.07 39.95
CA ALA A 136 23.18 7.86 39.46
C ALA A 136 23.24 8.05 37.93
N ALA A 137 24.42 8.37 37.38
CA ALA A 137 24.63 8.47 35.94
C ALA A 137 24.39 7.14 35.22
N LEU A 138 24.82 6.02 35.81
CA LEU A 138 24.61 4.69 35.25
C LEU A 138 23.12 4.35 35.18
N THR A 139 22.36 4.60 36.26
CA THR A 139 20.90 4.39 36.29
C THR A 139 20.19 5.21 35.20
N LYS A 140 20.61 6.46 34.99
CA LYS A 140 20.08 7.33 33.92
C LYS A 140 20.37 6.77 32.53
N VAL A 141 21.60 6.33 32.28
CA VAL A 141 21.98 5.72 31.00
C VAL A 141 21.23 4.40 30.76
N GLU A 142 21.08 3.55 31.79
CA GLU A 142 20.33 2.31 31.70
C GLU A 142 18.86 2.56 31.35
N ARG A 143 18.24 3.60 31.92
CA ARG A 143 16.88 4.03 31.55
C ARG A 143 16.77 4.48 30.10
N ILE A 144 17.74 5.27 29.62
CA ILE A 144 17.79 5.72 28.23
C ILE A 144 17.87 4.51 27.30
N ILE A 145 18.73 3.53 27.61
CA ILE A 145 18.85 2.29 26.84
C ILE A 145 17.54 1.49 26.91
N ASN A 146 16.96 1.34 28.11
CA ASN A 146 15.72 0.63 28.35
C ASN A 146 14.98 1.26 29.55
N PRO A 147 13.78 1.83 29.37
CA PRO A 147 12.87 1.59 28.26
C PRO A 147 12.89 2.60 27.10
N GLU A 148 13.50 3.79 27.22
CA GLU A 148 13.26 4.90 26.28
C GLU A 148 13.60 4.54 24.81
N LEU A 149 14.86 4.16 24.54
CA LEU A 149 15.31 3.81 23.18
C LEU A 149 14.59 2.59 22.59
N VAL A 150 14.20 1.62 23.42
CA VAL A 150 13.43 0.46 22.97
C VAL A 150 12.07 0.89 22.42
N VAL A 151 11.38 1.79 23.11
CA VAL A 151 10.06 2.28 22.67
C VAL A 151 10.20 3.15 21.43
N LEU A 152 11.19 4.06 21.40
CA LEU A 152 11.44 4.88 20.22
C LEU A 152 11.74 4.05 18.98
N PHE A 153 12.54 2.99 19.11
CA PHE A 153 12.80 2.07 18.00
C PHE A 153 11.55 1.33 17.55
N SER A 154 10.70 0.90 18.49
CA SER A 154 9.43 0.24 18.16
C SER A 154 8.48 1.16 17.40
N LEU A 155 8.44 2.45 17.75
CA LEU A 155 7.66 3.45 17.03
C LEU A 155 8.23 3.70 15.63
N LEU A 156 9.55 3.94 15.52
CA LEU A 156 10.22 4.14 14.24
C LEU A 156 10.03 2.95 13.29
N SER A 157 10.19 1.73 13.81
CA SER A 157 10.03 0.52 13.01
C SER A 157 8.60 0.33 12.49
N SER A 158 7.60 0.97 13.12
CA SER A 158 6.21 0.86 12.71
C SER A 158 5.75 1.90 11.68
N MET A 159 6.55 2.93 11.39
CA MET A 159 6.14 4.00 10.47
C MET A 159 5.85 3.48 9.06
N PHE A 160 6.65 2.52 8.58
CA PHE A 160 6.52 1.91 7.26
C PHE A 160 6.12 0.43 7.33
N THR A 161 5.53 -0.02 8.44
CA THR A 161 4.93 -1.36 8.48
C THR A 161 3.57 -1.35 7.80
N PRO A 162 3.19 -2.44 7.10
CA PRO A 162 1.83 -2.63 6.61
C PRO A 162 0.78 -2.35 7.70
N LEU A 163 -0.32 -1.67 7.32
CA LEU A 163 -1.31 -1.15 8.27
C LEU A 163 -1.98 -2.26 9.10
N ASN A 164 -2.19 -3.44 8.51
CA ASN A 164 -2.72 -4.61 9.19
C ASN A 164 -1.78 -5.13 10.32
N ILE A 165 -0.46 -5.05 10.12
CA ILE A 165 0.54 -5.38 11.14
C ILE A 165 0.55 -4.31 12.21
N GLN A 166 0.49 -3.04 11.80
CA GLN A 166 0.46 -1.92 12.73
C GLN A 166 -0.74 -2.00 13.68
N LEU A 167 -1.95 -2.26 13.14
CA LEU A 167 -3.18 -2.41 13.92
C LEU A 167 -3.08 -3.54 14.97
N LYS A 168 -2.42 -4.66 14.64
CA LYS A 168 -2.18 -5.75 15.58
C LYS A 168 -1.14 -5.40 16.65
N SER A 169 -0.20 -4.51 16.33
CA SER A 169 0.90 -4.12 17.22
C SER A 169 0.58 -2.92 18.13
N ILE A 170 -0.46 -2.13 17.80
CA ILE A 170 -0.75 -0.85 18.45
C ILE A 170 -0.98 -0.97 19.96
N ASP A 171 -1.62 -2.06 20.42
CA ASP A 171 -1.86 -2.28 21.84
C ASP A 171 -0.55 -2.59 22.59
N SER A 172 0.39 -3.29 21.95
CA SER A 172 1.73 -3.52 22.49
C SER A 172 2.52 -2.21 22.58
N GLN A 173 2.45 -1.39 21.54
CA GLN A 173 3.10 -0.07 21.50
C GLN A 173 2.52 0.88 22.56
N LEU A 174 1.20 0.86 22.77
CA LEU A 174 0.51 1.61 23.81
C LEU A 174 1.00 1.20 25.21
N VAL A 175 1.12 -0.11 25.47
CA VAL A 175 1.67 -0.63 26.73
C VAL A 175 3.10 -0.17 26.95
N ASN A 176 3.93 -0.21 25.90
CA ASN A 176 5.31 0.26 25.94
C ASN A 176 5.40 1.77 26.24
N CYS A 177 4.57 2.58 25.58
CA CYS A 177 4.46 4.02 25.82
C CYS A 177 4.08 4.32 27.28
N ARG A 178 3.05 3.65 27.80
CA ARG A 178 2.62 3.76 29.21
C ARG A 178 3.73 3.36 30.19
N ARG A 179 4.55 2.37 29.85
CA ARG A 179 5.70 1.99 30.67
C ARG A 179 6.71 3.12 30.78
N VAL A 180 7.06 3.77 29.67
CA VAL A 180 8.00 4.91 29.69
C VAL A 180 7.41 6.07 30.50
N LYS A 181 6.12 6.39 30.32
CA LYS A 181 5.45 7.43 31.09
C LYS A 181 5.57 7.24 32.60
N ARG A 182 5.30 6.04 33.12
CA ARG A 182 5.43 5.75 34.55
C ARG A 182 6.84 6.02 35.08
N VAL A 183 7.86 5.68 34.28
CA VAL A 183 9.26 5.93 34.64
C VAL A 183 9.56 7.43 34.64
N LEU A 184 9.06 8.19 33.66
CA LEU A 184 9.21 9.65 33.62
C LEU A 184 8.44 10.34 34.77
N GLU A 185 7.26 9.84 35.13
CA GLU A 185 6.47 10.34 36.27
C GLU A 185 7.20 10.13 37.61
N GLU A 186 7.81 8.95 37.80
CA GLU A 186 8.66 8.67 38.96
C GLU A 186 9.88 9.60 39.01
N GLU A 187 10.53 9.83 37.87
CA GLU A 187 11.66 10.77 37.77
C GLU A 187 11.23 12.22 38.08
N ILE A 188 10.09 12.67 37.56
CA ILE A 188 9.53 13.99 37.87
C ILE A 188 9.29 14.12 39.38
N SER A 189 8.72 13.09 40.02
CA SER A 189 8.51 13.08 41.48
C SER A 189 9.83 13.19 42.25
N ASN A 190 10.86 12.47 41.80
CA ASN A 190 12.19 12.48 42.43
C ASN A 190 12.90 13.84 42.25
N LEU A 191 12.88 14.40 41.04
CA LEU A 191 13.46 15.71 40.73
C LEU A 191 12.73 16.83 41.48
N THR A 192 11.40 16.79 41.55
CA THR A 192 10.60 17.75 42.33
C THR A 192 10.96 17.70 43.81
N SER A 193 11.06 16.50 44.38
CA SER A 193 11.48 16.32 45.78
C SER A 193 12.91 16.82 46.02
N SER A 194 13.83 16.61 45.07
CA SER A 194 15.19 17.12 45.13
C SER A 194 15.23 18.65 45.07
N LEU A 195 14.44 19.25 44.17
CA LEU A 195 14.30 20.69 44.03
C LEU A 195 13.78 21.33 45.32
N ASP A 196 12.70 20.78 45.90
CA ASP A 196 12.13 21.24 47.16
C ASP A 196 13.15 21.20 48.31
N ASN A 197 13.94 20.13 48.40
CA ASN A 197 15.00 20.00 49.40
C ASN A 197 16.12 21.02 49.21
N LEU A 198 16.55 21.28 47.96
CA LEU A 198 17.56 22.29 47.64
C LEU A 198 17.05 23.70 47.92
N GLU A 199 15.81 24.01 47.57
CA GLU A 199 15.17 25.29 47.89
C GLU A 199 15.05 25.52 49.40
N LEU A 200 14.68 24.48 50.15
CA LEU A 200 14.61 24.55 51.62
C LEU A 200 16.01 24.77 52.21
N ASN A 201 17.02 24.09 51.70
CA ASN A 201 18.42 24.29 52.10
C ASN A 201 18.91 25.71 51.77
N SER A 202 18.59 26.22 50.58
CA SER A 202 18.89 27.60 50.17
C SER A 202 18.23 28.60 51.12
N LYS A 203 16.94 28.44 51.43
CA LYS A 203 16.21 29.27 52.41
C LYS A 203 16.87 29.23 53.80
N ILE A 204 17.24 28.06 54.31
CA ILE A 204 17.94 27.94 55.61
C ILE A 204 19.26 28.70 55.58
N LYS A 205 20.10 28.48 54.56
CA LYS A 205 21.39 29.15 54.40
C LYS A 205 21.24 30.67 54.24
N GLN A 206 20.19 31.13 53.56
CA GLN A 206 19.88 32.55 53.40
C GLN A 206 19.46 33.21 54.73
N VAL A 207 18.71 32.48 55.57
CA VAL A 207 18.39 32.93 56.93
C VAL A 207 19.66 32.98 57.79
N GLU A 208 20.55 32.00 57.70
CA GLU A 208 21.84 31.99 58.40
C GLU A 208 22.76 33.13 57.95
N GLN A 209 22.83 33.39 56.64
CA GLN A 209 23.57 34.53 56.06
C GLN A 209 23.01 35.85 56.58
N SER A 210 21.69 36.01 56.61
CA SER A 210 21.00 37.20 57.14
C SER A 210 21.25 37.37 58.65
N ARG A 211 21.32 36.26 59.40
CA ARG A 211 21.66 36.27 60.84
C ARG A 211 23.13 36.66 61.04
N ALA A 212 24.06 36.08 60.29
CA ALA A 212 25.48 36.43 60.34
C ALA A 212 25.71 37.91 59.99
N GLY A 213 24.97 38.46 59.02
CA GLY A 213 24.98 39.88 58.68
C GLY A 213 24.49 40.77 59.82
N ARG A 214 23.38 40.40 60.47
CA ARG A 214 22.85 41.11 61.66
C ARG A 214 23.81 41.06 62.86
N GLU A 215 24.37 39.89 63.15
CA GLU A 215 25.33 39.72 64.25
C GLU A 215 26.63 40.49 63.99
N MET A 216 27.09 40.57 62.74
CA MET A 216 28.24 41.40 62.34
C MET A 216 27.98 42.91 62.51
N HIS A 217 26.76 43.37 62.26
CA HIS A 217 26.37 44.77 62.44
C HIS A 217 26.27 45.17 63.93
N ASN A 218 25.92 44.23 64.80
CA ASN A 218 25.72 44.46 66.24
C ASN A 218 27.02 44.49 67.08
N ILE A 219 28.19 44.26 66.48
CA ILE A 219 29.48 44.28 67.20
C ILE A 219 29.94 45.73 67.42
N LYS A 220 29.97 46.19 68.67
CA LYS A 220 30.51 47.52 69.07
C LYS A 220 32.02 47.62 68.86
N LEU A 221 32.49 48.79 68.42
CA LEU A 221 33.88 49.12 68.06
C LEU A 221 34.84 49.03 69.27
N GLY A 222 35.80 48.11 69.21
CA GLY A 222 36.94 47.98 70.13
C GLY A 222 38.04 47.06 69.56
N LEU A 223 39.27 47.06 70.09
CA LEU A 223 40.40 46.28 69.50
C LEU A 223 40.14 44.75 69.41
N LEU A 224 39.31 44.17 70.30
CA LEU A 224 38.84 42.78 70.23
C LEU A 224 37.69 42.55 69.22
N SER A 225 37.05 43.62 68.73
CA SER A 225 35.93 43.56 67.78
C SER A 225 36.36 43.25 66.35
N TRP A 226 37.56 43.67 65.94
CA TRP A 226 38.08 43.45 64.58
C TRP A 226 38.20 41.96 64.26
N ARG A 227 38.74 41.18 65.19
CA ARG A 227 38.97 39.74 65.01
C ARG A 227 37.65 38.97 64.89
N LYS A 228 36.63 39.34 65.68
CA LYS A 228 35.27 38.79 65.58
C LYS A 228 34.59 39.20 64.28
N LYS A 229 34.71 40.47 63.87
CA LYS A 229 34.13 40.99 62.63
C LYS A 229 34.71 40.28 61.40
N LYS A 230 36.02 40.02 61.37
CA LYS A 230 36.70 39.25 60.31
C LYS A 230 36.21 37.80 60.23
N LEU A 231 35.99 37.15 61.38
CA LEU A 231 35.44 35.78 61.46
C LEU A 231 34.02 35.68 60.90
N TRP A 232 33.16 36.65 61.22
CA TRP A 232 31.79 36.70 60.70
C TRP A 232 31.74 37.06 59.21
N ASP A 233 32.64 37.92 58.75
CA ASP A 233 32.80 38.24 57.34
C ASP A 233 33.28 37.01 56.54
N GLU A 234 34.21 36.22 57.10
CA GLU A 234 34.65 34.97 56.49
C GLU A 234 33.55 33.89 56.47
N LYS A 235 32.76 33.78 57.56
CA LYS A 235 31.57 32.90 57.60
C LYS A 235 30.52 33.33 56.58
N ARG A 236 30.31 34.65 56.41
CA ARG A 236 29.40 35.20 55.41
C ARG A 236 29.86 34.86 53.99
N ARG A 237 31.13 35.08 53.65
CA ARG A 237 31.67 34.71 52.33
C ARG A 237 31.57 33.22 52.03
N LYS A 238 31.78 32.36 53.04
CA LYS A 238 31.56 30.91 52.89
C LYS A 238 30.09 30.60 52.62
N LEU A 239 29.16 31.23 53.35
CA LEU A 239 27.72 31.10 53.10
C LEU A 239 27.33 31.58 51.70
N ASP A 240 27.84 32.74 51.27
CA ASP A 240 27.62 33.29 49.92
C ASP A 240 28.09 32.31 48.83
N HIS A 241 29.28 31.74 48.97
CA HIS A 241 29.79 30.75 48.04
C HIS A 241 28.92 29.47 48.03
N THR A 242 28.52 28.98 49.20
CA THR A 242 27.66 27.79 49.27
C THR A 242 26.23 28.06 48.79
N LEU A 243 25.72 29.29 48.88
CA LEU A 243 24.44 29.68 48.31
C LEU A 243 24.54 29.71 46.79
N ALA A 244 25.62 30.28 46.24
CA ALA A 244 25.84 30.27 44.80
C ALA A 244 25.89 28.85 44.21
N LEU A 245 26.56 27.92 44.90
CA LEU A 245 26.58 26.50 44.49
C LEU A 245 25.18 25.86 44.56
N VAL A 246 24.42 26.10 45.64
CA VAL A 246 23.05 25.57 45.76
C VAL A 246 22.12 26.16 44.71
N ASP A 247 22.25 27.45 44.39
CA ASP A 247 21.46 28.11 43.36
C ASP A 247 21.79 27.55 41.95
N GLU A 248 23.05 27.17 41.71
CA GLU A 248 23.46 26.48 40.48
C GLU A 248 22.85 25.07 40.40
N ASP A 249 22.89 24.31 41.50
CA ASP A 249 22.25 22.99 41.60
C ASP A 249 20.73 23.09 41.38
N ILE A 250 20.06 24.09 41.97
CA ILE A 250 18.63 24.36 41.77
C ILE A 250 18.31 24.57 40.30
N ARG A 251 19.10 25.39 39.59
CA ARG A 251 18.90 25.63 38.15
C ARG A 251 19.10 24.37 37.34
N SER A 252 20.14 23.60 37.63
CA SER A 252 20.39 22.34 36.91
C SER A 252 19.24 21.33 37.10
N VAL A 253 18.69 21.22 38.31
CA VAL A 253 17.57 20.32 38.60
C VAL A 253 16.26 20.83 37.96
N ASP A 254 16.01 22.14 37.98
CA ASP A 254 14.84 22.76 37.33
C ASP A 254 14.86 22.59 35.80
N ASP A 255 16.02 22.76 35.17
CA ASP A 255 16.19 22.54 33.73
C ASP A 255 15.97 21.06 33.37
N GLU A 256 16.50 20.13 34.17
CA GLU A 256 16.27 18.70 33.99
C GLU A 256 14.79 18.33 34.19
N LEU A 257 14.13 18.89 35.20
CA LEU A 257 12.71 18.70 35.47
C LEU A 257 11.85 19.13 34.27
N ARG A 258 12.11 20.32 33.70
CA ARG A 258 11.41 20.81 32.50
C ARG A 258 11.64 19.90 31.30
N HIS A 259 12.85 19.40 31.12
CA HIS A 259 13.17 18.47 30.03
C HIS A 259 12.40 17.16 30.14
N VAL A 260 12.34 16.56 31.34
CA VAL A 260 11.60 15.31 31.58
C VAL A 260 10.09 15.54 31.46
N GLN A 261 9.56 16.69 31.91
CA GLN A 261 8.16 17.08 31.70
C GLN A 261 7.82 17.23 30.22
N GLY A 262 8.72 17.81 29.41
CA GLY A 262 8.59 17.89 27.96
C GLY A 262 8.47 16.51 27.32
N LYS A 263 9.37 15.59 27.67
CA LYS A 263 9.29 14.18 27.23
C LYS A 263 7.96 13.52 27.61
N LEU A 264 7.50 13.72 28.85
CA LEU A 264 6.24 13.15 29.31
C LEU A 264 5.05 13.67 28.48
N ALA A 265 5.08 14.95 28.09
CA ALA A 265 4.05 15.54 27.24
C ALA A 265 4.04 14.92 25.84
N GLU A 266 5.21 14.68 25.24
CA GLU A 266 5.33 13.99 23.95
C GLU A 266 4.77 12.57 24.02
N TYR A 267 5.17 11.77 25.01
CA TYR A 267 4.62 10.42 25.19
C TYR A 267 3.12 10.42 25.52
N SER A 268 2.61 11.44 26.20
CA SER A 268 1.16 11.59 26.43
C SER A 268 0.40 11.89 25.13
N SER A 269 1.00 12.65 24.20
CA SER A 269 0.44 12.86 22.86
C SER A 269 0.37 11.56 22.06
N ILE A 270 1.43 10.76 22.10
CA ILE A 270 1.46 9.44 21.43
C ILE A 270 0.41 8.50 22.03
N GLU A 271 0.31 8.44 23.37
CA GLU A 271 -0.70 7.61 24.05
C GLU A 271 -2.12 7.94 23.56
N ARG A 272 -2.49 9.23 23.53
CA ARG A 272 -3.83 9.67 23.06
C ARG A 272 -4.11 9.25 21.62
N ARG A 273 -3.10 9.19 20.76
CA ARG A 273 -3.24 8.72 19.37
C ARG A 273 -3.38 7.21 19.26
N PHE A 274 -2.95 6.43 20.24
CA PHE A 274 -3.03 4.96 20.21
C PHE A 274 -4.20 4.41 21.03
N GLU A 275 -4.90 5.26 21.77
CA GLU A 275 -6.12 4.88 22.49
C GLU A 275 -7.20 4.31 21.57
N VAL A 276 -8.06 3.45 22.13
CA VAL A 276 -9.11 2.73 21.40
C VAL A 276 -10.05 3.70 20.65
N ASN A 277 -10.36 4.84 21.27
CA ASN A 277 -11.30 5.82 20.74
C ASN A 277 -10.63 6.91 19.88
N SER A 278 -9.32 6.81 19.66
CA SER A 278 -8.56 7.79 18.87
C SER A 278 -8.98 7.75 17.40
N ASP A 279 -8.93 8.92 16.76
CA ASP A 279 -9.25 9.00 15.32
C ASP A 279 -8.21 8.28 14.46
N TYR A 280 -6.96 8.23 14.93
CA TYR A 280 -5.92 7.44 14.29
C TYR A 280 -6.26 5.95 14.24
N ARG A 281 -6.71 5.35 15.36
CA ARG A 281 -7.08 3.93 15.37
C ARG A 281 -8.32 3.66 14.53
N LYS A 282 -9.32 4.56 14.55
CA LYS A 282 -10.50 4.47 13.67
C LYS A 282 -10.09 4.51 12.20
N LEU A 283 -9.18 5.41 11.84
CA LEU A 283 -8.67 5.54 10.48
C LEU A 283 -7.92 4.29 10.03
N LEU A 284 -7.07 3.71 10.89
CA LEU A 284 -6.37 2.46 10.59
C LEU A 284 -7.34 1.30 10.30
N VAL A 285 -8.42 1.19 11.09
CA VAL A 285 -9.46 0.17 10.86
C VAL A 285 -10.16 0.42 9.53
N ALA A 286 -10.61 1.65 9.28
CA ALA A 286 -11.30 2.01 8.04
C ALA A 286 -10.44 1.78 6.79
N ILE A 287 -9.14 2.11 6.84
CA ILE A 287 -8.21 1.85 5.73
C ILE A 287 -8.02 0.35 5.54
N SER A 288 -7.87 -0.43 6.62
CA SER A 288 -7.76 -1.89 6.51
C SER A 288 -9.00 -2.52 5.86
N GLU A 289 -10.20 -2.12 6.29
CA GLU A 289 -11.46 -2.60 5.71
C GLU A 289 -11.60 -2.18 4.24
N THR A 290 -11.22 -0.95 3.91
CA THR A 290 -11.24 -0.45 2.52
C THR A 290 -10.25 -1.20 1.63
N SER A 291 -9.06 -1.50 2.17
CA SER A 291 -8.05 -2.30 1.48
C SER A 291 -8.57 -3.72 1.21
N ASP A 292 -9.17 -4.37 2.21
CA ASP A 292 -9.73 -5.72 2.06
C ASP A 292 -10.85 -5.74 1.01
N LEU A 293 -11.75 -4.75 1.04
CA LEU A 293 -12.81 -4.59 0.03
C LEU A 293 -12.24 -4.32 -1.37
N HIS A 294 -11.17 -3.52 -1.47
CA HIS A 294 -10.49 -3.27 -2.74
C HIS A 294 -9.91 -4.56 -3.33
N TYR A 295 -9.20 -5.35 -2.51
CA TYR A 295 -8.66 -6.65 -2.94
C TYR A 295 -9.76 -7.65 -3.31
N GLU A 296 -10.86 -7.70 -2.55
CA GLU A 296 -12.01 -8.54 -2.87
C GLU A 296 -12.59 -8.17 -4.24
N LYS A 297 -12.91 -6.89 -4.46
CA LYS A 297 -13.43 -6.42 -5.75
C LYS A 297 -12.45 -6.63 -6.90
N MET A 298 -11.16 -6.39 -6.68
CA MET A 298 -10.14 -6.65 -7.71
C MET A 298 -10.09 -8.12 -8.07
N ASN A 299 -10.13 -9.02 -7.08
CA ASN A 299 -10.19 -10.46 -7.33
C ASN A 299 -11.48 -10.86 -8.05
N GLU A 300 -12.64 -10.28 -7.70
CA GLU A 300 -13.89 -10.52 -8.41
C GLU A 300 -13.83 -10.06 -9.88
N MET A 301 -13.16 -8.94 -10.17
CA MET A 301 -13.01 -8.41 -11.53
C MET A 301 -11.99 -9.20 -12.36
N VAL A 302 -10.89 -9.66 -11.75
CA VAL A 302 -9.81 -10.39 -12.42
C VAL A 302 -10.11 -11.88 -12.54
N LYS A 303 -11.05 -12.41 -11.75
CA LYS A 303 -11.44 -13.83 -11.83
C LYS A 303 -12.00 -14.15 -13.21
N ASP A 304 -11.24 -14.91 -13.98
CA ASP A 304 -11.71 -15.49 -15.24
C ASP A 304 -13.02 -16.25 -15.00
N LYS A 305 -14.10 -15.80 -15.64
CA LYS A 305 -15.43 -16.39 -15.48
C LYS A 305 -15.61 -17.67 -16.30
N GLY A 306 -14.56 -18.13 -16.98
CA GLY A 306 -14.50 -19.41 -17.67
C GLY A 306 -13.55 -19.38 -18.87
N PHE A 307 -13.65 -20.40 -19.71
CA PHE A 307 -12.79 -20.54 -20.89
C PHE A 307 -13.07 -19.47 -21.98
N TYR A 308 -14.29 -18.96 -22.01
CA TYR A 308 -14.83 -18.07 -23.06
C TYR A 308 -14.97 -16.61 -22.62
N ASP A 309 -14.74 -16.30 -21.35
CA ASP A 309 -14.75 -14.94 -20.82
C ASP A 309 -13.36 -14.64 -20.29
N ARG A 310 -12.67 -13.69 -20.92
CA ARG A 310 -11.28 -13.36 -20.66
C ARG A 310 -11.13 -11.87 -20.43
N THR A 311 -10.42 -11.51 -19.38
CA THR A 311 -10.07 -10.13 -19.09
C THR A 311 -8.69 -9.82 -19.70
N ALA A 312 -8.59 -8.75 -20.48
CA ALA A 312 -7.30 -8.31 -21.03
C ALA A 312 -6.51 -7.54 -19.98
N GLU A 313 -5.21 -7.80 -19.88
CA GLU A 313 -4.31 -6.97 -19.07
C GLU A 313 -4.07 -5.63 -19.77
N LEU A 314 -4.32 -4.54 -19.05
CA LEU A 314 -4.07 -3.19 -19.55
C LEU A 314 -2.58 -2.87 -19.47
N THR A 315 -2.02 -2.30 -20.54
CA THR A 315 -0.65 -1.78 -20.51
C THR A 315 -0.53 -0.60 -19.55
N GLU A 316 0.69 -0.32 -19.08
CA GLU A 316 0.95 0.81 -18.19
C GLU A 316 0.53 2.16 -18.81
N ASP A 317 0.76 2.36 -20.11
CA ASP A 317 0.33 3.56 -20.84
C ASP A 317 -1.21 3.74 -20.82
N VAL A 318 -1.95 2.65 -21.07
CA VAL A 318 -3.41 2.65 -21.03
C VAL A 318 -3.92 2.94 -19.62
N GLN A 319 -3.29 2.35 -18.59
CA GLN A 319 -3.64 2.59 -17.20
C GLN A 319 -3.44 4.07 -16.82
N LEU A 320 -2.34 4.70 -17.24
CA LEU A 320 -2.06 6.11 -16.97
C LEU A 320 -3.06 7.04 -17.65
N LYS A 321 -3.42 6.78 -18.92
CA LYS A 321 -4.45 7.55 -19.63
C LYS A 321 -5.84 7.42 -18.99
N LEU A 322 -6.20 6.23 -18.53
CA LEU A 322 -7.44 6.02 -17.78
C LEU A 322 -7.42 6.81 -16.46
N MET A 323 -6.31 6.74 -15.72
CA MET A 323 -6.14 7.49 -14.47
C MET A 323 -6.21 9.00 -14.69
N GLN A 324 -5.64 9.52 -15.78
CA GLN A 324 -5.75 10.93 -16.14
C GLN A 324 -7.22 11.35 -16.31
N ARG A 325 -8.03 10.57 -17.04
CA ARG A 325 -9.47 10.87 -17.22
C ARG A 325 -10.23 10.86 -15.91
N ILE A 326 -9.92 9.93 -15.01
CA ILE A 326 -10.50 9.85 -13.66
C ILE A 326 -10.12 11.09 -12.81
N LEU A 327 -8.84 11.49 -12.85
CA LEU A 327 -8.33 12.65 -12.11
C LEU A 327 -8.91 13.98 -12.63
N MET A 328 -9.17 14.07 -13.93
CA MET A 328 -9.85 15.19 -14.58
C MET A 328 -11.38 15.17 -14.38
N GLU A 329 -11.93 14.19 -13.65
CA GLU A 329 -13.37 14.00 -13.42
C GLU A 329 -14.18 13.78 -14.72
N ASP A 330 -13.51 13.30 -15.77
CA ASP A 330 -14.08 13.03 -17.10
C ASP A 330 -14.35 11.53 -17.30
N GLU A 331 -14.78 10.84 -16.23
CA GLU A 331 -15.08 9.40 -16.26
C GLU A 331 -16.21 9.06 -17.25
N ALA A 332 -17.14 10.00 -17.46
CA ALA A 332 -18.22 9.86 -18.42
C ALA A 332 -17.70 9.67 -19.86
N SER A 333 -16.54 10.25 -20.21
CA SER A 333 -15.92 10.05 -21.52
C SER A 333 -15.51 8.59 -21.77
N LEU A 334 -15.26 7.81 -20.71
CA LEU A 334 -14.90 6.38 -20.81
C LEU A 334 -16.05 5.52 -21.33
N SER A 335 -17.28 6.04 -21.36
CA SER A 335 -18.44 5.39 -21.96
C SER A 335 -18.63 5.71 -23.44
N ASN A 336 -17.82 6.61 -24.01
CA ASN A 336 -17.94 7.05 -25.40
C ASN A 336 -17.28 6.04 -26.37
N GLU A 337 -17.92 5.77 -27.51
CA GLU A 337 -17.44 4.83 -28.53
C GLU A 337 -16.03 5.14 -29.05
N ASN A 338 -15.61 6.41 -29.01
CA ASN A 338 -14.30 6.84 -29.52
C ASN A 338 -13.14 6.67 -28.53
N ILE A 339 -13.42 6.39 -27.25
CA ILE A 339 -12.39 6.42 -26.20
C ILE A 339 -11.28 5.40 -26.42
N LEU A 340 -11.60 4.24 -26.98
CA LEU A 340 -10.61 3.18 -27.24
C LEU A 340 -9.57 3.62 -28.26
N ARG A 341 -9.94 4.47 -29.22
CA ARG A 341 -8.98 4.98 -30.22
C ARG A 341 -8.02 5.99 -29.61
N GLU A 342 -8.42 6.67 -28.56
CA GLU A 342 -7.60 7.65 -27.84
C GLU A 342 -6.68 6.97 -26.81
N ILE A 343 -7.22 5.97 -26.11
CA ILE A 343 -6.57 5.38 -24.95
C ILE A 343 -5.80 4.10 -25.30
N ILE A 344 -6.38 3.19 -26.10
CA ILE A 344 -5.84 1.84 -26.30
C ILE A 344 -4.82 1.82 -27.43
N ASP A 345 -3.68 1.16 -27.16
CA ASP A 345 -2.75 0.74 -28.19
C ASP A 345 -3.38 -0.38 -29.06
N LYS A 346 -3.71 -0.03 -30.30
CA LYS A 346 -4.37 -0.94 -31.24
C LYS A 346 -3.51 -2.14 -31.59
N ASP A 347 -2.20 -1.98 -31.67
CA ASP A 347 -1.31 -3.06 -32.11
C ASP A 347 -1.24 -4.16 -31.05
N ASN A 348 -1.11 -3.76 -29.78
CA ASN A 348 -1.12 -4.70 -28.66
C ASN A 348 -2.50 -5.36 -28.48
N LEU A 349 -3.59 -4.59 -28.57
CA LEU A 349 -4.93 -5.16 -28.52
C LEU A 349 -5.14 -6.21 -29.63
N ARG A 350 -4.64 -5.93 -30.84
CA ARG A 350 -4.72 -6.85 -31.98
C ARG A 350 -3.95 -8.14 -31.71
N GLU A 351 -2.74 -8.05 -31.18
CA GLU A 351 -1.94 -9.23 -30.80
C GLU A 351 -2.66 -10.07 -29.75
N TYR A 352 -3.23 -9.43 -28.73
CA TYR A 352 -4.04 -10.11 -27.71
C TYR A 352 -5.27 -10.82 -28.31
N LEU A 353 -6.07 -10.12 -29.13
CA LEU A 353 -7.24 -10.70 -29.78
C LEU A 353 -6.86 -11.88 -30.69
N SER A 354 -5.76 -11.76 -31.45
CA SER A 354 -5.25 -12.84 -32.30
C SER A 354 -4.84 -14.07 -31.49
N SER A 355 -4.20 -13.86 -30.33
CA SER A 355 -3.86 -14.92 -29.38
C SER A 355 -5.12 -15.63 -28.83
N VAL A 356 -6.14 -14.86 -28.44
CA VAL A 356 -7.43 -15.41 -27.98
C VAL A 356 -8.12 -16.20 -29.09
N LEU A 357 -8.14 -15.69 -30.32
CA LEU A 357 -8.72 -16.41 -31.45
C LEU A 357 -7.96 -17.70 -31.76
N GLY A 358 -6.64 -17.73 -31.55
CA GLY A 358 -5.79 -18.90 -31.76
C GLY A 358 -6.23 -20.16 -30.99
N ILE A 359 -6.96 -20.00 -29.88
CA ILE A 359 -7.48 -21.11 -29.09
C ILE A 359 -8.46 -21.97 -29.89
N PHE A 360 -9.23 -21.35 -30.79
CA PHE A 360 -10.16 -22.05 -31.66
C PHE A 360 -9.48 -22.92 -32.72
N ARG A 361 -8.14 -22.95 -32.81
CA ARG A 361 -7.42 -23.95 -33.62
C ARG A 361 -7.50 -25.36 -33.02
N ILE A 362 -7.81 -25.47 -31.73
CA ILE A 362 -7.88 -26.74 -31.02
C ILE A 362 -9.32 -27.27 -31.10
N PRO A 363 -9.59 -28.41 -31.74
CA PRO A 363 -10.95 -28.94 -31.94
C PRO A 363 -11.77 -29.11 -30.66
N GLY A 364 -11.14 -29.57 -29.57
CA GLY A 364 -11.81 -29.75 -28.28
C GLY A 364 -12.36 -28.46 -27.67
N VAL A 365 -11.85 -27.29 -28.07
CA VAL A 365 -12.40 -25.99 -27.65
C VAL A 365 -13.81 -25.78 -28.21
N MET A 366 -14.10 -26.30 -29.40
CA MET A 366 -15.46 -26.28 -29.94
C MET A 366 -16.30 -27.47 -29.44
N GLY A 367 -15.74 -28.33 -28.58
CA GLY A 367 -16.33 -29.61 -28.19
C GLY A 367 -16.34 -30.64 -29.33
N LEU A 368 -15.48 -30.46 -30.34
CA LEU A 368 -15.45 -31.26 -31.56
C LEU A 368 -14.18 -32.10 -31.66
N THR A 369 -14.27 -33.26 -32.31
CA THR A 369 -13.11 -34.12 -32.57
C THR A 369 -12.23 -33.54 -33.68
N SER A 370 -10.96 -33.97 -33.71
CA SER A 370 -10.01 -33.53 -34.74
C SER A 370 -10.37 -33.94 -36.18
N GLU A 371 -11.31 -34.90 -36.32
CA GLU A 371 -11.80 -35.42 -37.60
C GLU A 371 -12.92 -34.56 -38.20
N TYR A 372 -13.53 -33.68 -37.40
CA TYR A 372 -14.64 -32.85 -37.85
C TYR A 372 -14.22 -31.90 -38.98
N ARG A 373 -14.95 -31.96 -40.10
CA ARG A 373 -14.82 -31.01 -41.21
C ARG A 373 -16.21 -30.63 -41.73
N THR A 374 -16.42 -29.34 -42.02
CA THR A 374 -17.69 -28.80 -42.51
C THR A 374 -17.53 -27.97 -43.78
N ASP A 375 -18.65 -27.75 -44.46
CA ASP A 375 -18.71 -26.92 -45.66
C ASP A 375 -18.96 -25.44 -45.31
N TYR A 376 -19.45 -25.17 -44.08
CA TYR A 376 -19.83 -23.83 -43.65
C TYR A 376 -19.63 -23.58 -42.15
N ILE A 377 -19.02 -22.44 -41.82
CA ILE A 377 -18.87 -21.91 -40.46
C ILE A 377 -19.37 -20.46 -40.43
N TRP A 378 -20.19 -20.13 -39.44
CA TRP A 378 -20.60 -18.76 -39.16
C TRP A 378 -19.77 -18.22 -38.00
N PHE A 379 -19.13 -17.08 -38.20
CA PHE A 379 -18.43 -16.35 -37.16
C PHE A 379 -19.07 -14.97 -37.04
N ALA A 380 -19.66 -14.67 -35.89
CA ALA A 380 -20.19 -13.35 -35.58
C ALA A 380 -19.29 -12.67 -34.55
N VAL A 381 -18.89 -11.44 -34.82
CA VAL A 381 -18.14 -10.61 -33.87
C VAL A 381 -18.92 -9.36 -33.56
N VAL A 382 -19.02 -9.04 -32.27
CA VAL A 382 -19.55 -7.80 -31.73
C VAL A 382 -18.37 -7.03 -31.16
N SER A 383 -17.97 -5.96 -31.83
CA SER A 383 -16.81 -5.16 -31.46
C SER A 383 -17.07 -3.66 -31.59
N PRO A 384 -16.38 -2.82 -30.80
CA PRO A 384 -16.42 -1.38 -30.99
C PRO A 384 -15.89 -0.97 -32.37
N ARG A 385 -16.39 0.15 -32.90
CA ARG A 385 -16.10 0.60 -34.27
C ARG A 385 -14.62 0.85 -34.52
N GLY A 386 -14.05 0.15 -35.50
CA GLY A 386 -12.67 0.32 -35.94
C GLY A 386 -11.61 -0.28 -35.00
N ILE A 387 -12.04 -1.23 -34.16
CA ILE A 387 -11.18 -2.21 -33.50
C ILE A 387 -10.98 -3.43 -34.40
N TRP A 388 -12.05 -3.91 -35.03
CA TRP A 388 -11.96 -5.03 -35.97
C TRP A 388 -11.44 -4.56 -37.33
N ASP A 389 -10.50 -5.32 -37.90
CA ASP A 389 -9.85 -4.99 -39.17
C ASP A 389 -9.75 -6.21 -40.11
N HIS A 390 -9.19 -5.97 -41.30
CA HIS A 390 -9.03 -7.01 -42.29
C HIS A 390 -8.00 -8.08 -41.85
N ASP A 391 -7.00 -7.71 -41.05
CA ASP A 391 -5.96 -8.63 -40.58
C ASP A 391 -6.54 -9.62 -39.57
N LEU A 392 -7.31 -9.15 -38.58
CA LEU A 392 -8.07 -10.00 -37.66
C LEU A 392 -9.04 -10.92 -38.40
N THR A 393 -9.69 -10.42 -39.44
CA THR A 393 -10.56 -11.22 -40.32
C THR A 393 -9.77 -12.34 -41.02
N ALA A 394 -8.55 -12.06 -41.47
CA ALA A 394 -7.67 -13.06 -42.07
C ALA A 394 -7.20 -14.09 -41.03
N ASP A 395 -6.88 -13.66 -39.81
CA ASP A 395 -6.46 -14.53 -38.71
C ASP A 395 -7.56 -15.48 -38.26
N VAL A 396 -8.82 -15.02 -38.21
CA VAL A 396 -9.98 -15.90 -37.97
C VAL A 396 -10.07 -16.96 -39.05
N ARG A 397 -9.97 -16.58 -40.33
CA ARG A 397 -10.04 -17.56 -41.44
C ARG A 397 -8.89 -18.56 -41.38
N ALA A 398 -7.68 -18.11 -41.09
CA ALA A 398 -6.52 -18.98 -40.94
C ALA A 398 -6.71 -19.96 -39.77
N THR A 399 -7.20 -19.46 -38.64
CA THR A 399 -7.44 -20.26 -37.42
C THR A 399 -8.52 -21.32 -37.64
N LEU A 400 -9.61 -20.97 -38.32
CA LEU A 400 -10.74 -21.87 -38.55
C LEU A 400 -10.60 -22.73 -39.82
N SER A 401 -9.58 -22.48 -40.65
CA SER A 401 -9.33 -23.22 -41.90
C SER A 401 -9.22 -24.74 -41.68
N GLY A 402 -8.70 -25.16 -40.52
CA GLY A 402 -8.56 -26.56 -40.15
C GLY A 402 -9.88 -27.32 -40.04
N TYR A 403 -11.03 -26.64 -39.95
CA TYR A 403 -12.36 -27.26 -39.81
C TYR A 403 -13.15 -27.29 -41.11
N VAL A 404 -12.59 -26.79 -42.21
CA VAL A 404 -13.30 -26.62 -43.48
C VAL A 404 -12.81 -27.65 -44.50
N LYS A 405 -13.72 -28.17 -45.33
CA LYS A 405 -13.39 -29.10 -46.43
C LYS A 405 -12.87 -28.40 -47.70
N GLU A 406 -13.41 -27.22 -47.98
CA GLU A 406 -13.08 -26.40 -49.15
C GLU A 406 -12.22 -25.18 -48.78
N ASP A 407 -12.14 -24.19 -49.68
CA ASP A 407 -11.42 -22.95 -49.41
C ASP A 407 -12.09 -22.15 -48.27
N ALA A 408 -11.29 -21.83 -47.25
CA ALA A 408 -11.70 -21.07 -46.06
C ALA A 408 -12.38 -19.74 -46.39
N SER A 409 -12.01 -19.11 -47.52
CA SER A 409 -12.59 -17.84 -47.98
C SER A 409 -14.08 -17.93 -48.35
N ARG A 410 -14.55 -19.12 -48.78
CA ARG A 410 -15.92 -19.36 -49.23
C ARG A 410 -16.80 -20.01 -48.17
N SER A 411 -16.18 -20.82 -47.31
CA SER A 411 -16.89 -21.59 -46.29
C SER A 411 -17.01 -20.88 -44.94
N ILE A 412 -16.19 -19.86 -44.67
CA ILE A 412 -16.25 -19.13 -43.39
C ILE A 412 -16.89 -17.77 -43.63
N ALA A 413 -18.12 -17.60 -43.13
CA ALA A 413 -18.83 -16.34 -43.16
C ALA A 413 -18.59 -15.56 -41.87
N ILE A 414 -17.91 -14.41 -41.99
CA ILE A 414 -17.63 -13.50 -40.89
C ILE A 414 -18.63 -12.34 -40.95
N ARG A 415 -19.35 -12.11 -39.85
CA ARG A 415 -20.28 -11.00 -39.69
C ARG A 415 -19.83 -10.12 -38.53
N GLU A 416 -19.51 -8.88 -38.84
CA GLU A 416 -19.20 -7.84 -37.86
C GLU A 416 -20.48 -7.09 -37.45
N ILE A 417 -20.60 -6.82 -36.15
CA ILE A 417 -21.69 -6.08 -35.53
C ILE A 417 -21.05 -5.01 -34.63
N ASP A 418 -21.46 -3.76 -34.83
CA ASP A 418 -20.99 -2.66 -33.99
C ASP A 418 -21.49 -2.81 -32.54
N SER A 419 -20.56 -2.73 -31.59
CA SER A 419 -20.88 -2.64 -30.15
C SER A 419 -21.03 -1.18 -29.71
N THR A 420 -22.04 -0.91 -28.89
CA THR A 420 -22.17 0.37 -28.16
C THR A 420 -21.33 0.39 -26.88
N ASP A 421 -20.86 -0.77 -26.41
CA ASP A 421 -19.96 -0.87 -25.26
C ASP A 421 -18.51 -0.86 -25.77
N PRO A 422 -17.70 0.15 -25.42
CA PRO A 422 -16.33 0.24 -25.86
C PRO A 422 -15.40 -0.81 -25.23
N TRP A 423 -15.72 -1.38 -24.06
CA TRP A 423 -14.77 -2.21 -23.33
C TRP A 423 -14.90 -3.71 -23.60
N THR A 424 -15.94 -4.13 -24.32
CA THR A 424 -16.23 -5.55 -24.54
C THR A 424 -16.18 -5.92 -26.03
N VAL A 425 -15.42 -6.97 -26.35
CA VAL A 425 -15.49 -7.68 -27.63
C VAL A 425 -16.07 -9.06 -27.40
N ARG A 426 -17.09 -9.44 -28.19
CA ARG A 426 -17.71 -10.78 -28.12
C ARG A 426 -17.61 -11.45 -29.48
N PHE A 427 -17.28 -12.73 -29.50
CA PHE A 427 -17.33 -13.55 -30.71
C PHE A 427 -18.17 -14.79 -30.47
N MET A 428 -18.85 -15.23 -31.52
CA MET A 428 -19.67 -16.44 -31.55
C MET A 428 -19.30 -17.23 -32.80
N VAL A 429 -18.96 -18.50 -32.62
CA VAL A 429 -18.63 -19.42 -33.70
C VAL A 429 -19.71 -20.50 -33.77
N ILE A 430 -20.27 -20.71 -34.96
CA ILE A 430 -21.29 -21.73 -35.21
C ILE A 430 -20.80 -22.60 -36.36
N SER A 431 -20.51 -23.86 -36.06
CA SER A 431 -20.06 -24.86 -37.02
C SER A 431 -21.25 -25.70 -37.51
N ALA A 432 -21.45 -25.81 -38.83
CA ALA A 432 -22.64 -26.48 -39.39
C ALA A 432 -22.45 -28.00 -39.56
N LYS A 433 -23.57 -28.75 -39.59
CA LYS A 433 -23.59 -30.19 -39.94
C LYS A 433 -22.69 -31.08 -39.05
N ALA A 434 -22.55 -30.76 -37.77
CA ALA A 434 -21.90 -31.66 -36.81
C ALA A 434 -22.82 -32.85 -36.51
N GLU A 435 -22.34 -34.06 -36.80
CA GLU A 435 -22.96 -35.32 -36.40
C GLU A 435 -22.49 -35.72 -34.99
N PRO A 436 -23.26 -36.54 -34.25
CA PRO A 436 -22.90 -36.93 -32.87
C PRO A 436 -21.50 -37.51 -32.74
N GLN A 437 -21.04 -38.28 -33.73
CA GLN A 437 -19.69 -38.87 -33.78
C GLN A 437 -18.54 -37.86 -33.79
N PHE A 438 -18.82 -36.60 -34.15
CA PHE A 438 -17.84 -35.53 -34.13
C PHE A 438 -17.80 -34.76 -32.80
N LEU A 439 -18.69 -35.06 -31.85
CA LEU A 439 -18.61 -34.46 -30.51
C LEU A 439 -17.56 -35.21 -29.69
N GLU A 440 -16.66 -34.46 -29.04
CA GLU A 440 -15.57 -35.04 -28.25
C GLU A 440 -16.09 -35.94 -27.10
N CYS A 441 -17.19 -35.53 -26.46
CA CYS A 441 -17.81 -36.28 -25.38
C CYS A 441 -18.61 -37.51 -25.86
N TYR A 442 -18.89 -37.65 -27.16
CA TYR A 442 -19.81 -38.69 -27.65
C TYR A 442 -19.29 -40.10 -27.41
N GLY A 443 -17.97 -40.33 -27.53
CA GLY A 443 -17.38 -41.64 -27.28
C GLY A 443 -17.61 -42.11 -25.84
N GLU A 444 -17.42 -41.21 -24.87
CA GLU A 444 -17.66 -41.48 -23.45
C GLU A 444 -19.16 -41.62 -23.17
N MET A 445 -19.99 -40.73 -23.70
CA MET A 445 -21.46 -40.81 -23.57
C MET A 445 -22.00 -42.13 -24.12
N LYS A 446 -21.52 -42.55 -25.29
CA LYS A 446 -21.89 -43.83 -25.91
C LYS A 446 -21.44 -45.01 -25.05
N HIS A 447 -20.22 -44.99 -24.53
CA HIS A 447 -19.73 -46.02 -23.64
C HIS A 447 -20.57 -46.13 -22.36
N ILE A 448 -20.86 -45.01 -21.69
CA ILE A 448 -21.71 -44.96 -20.49
C ILE A 448 -23.10 -45.49 -20.83
N TYR A 449 -23.68 -45.03 -21.93
CA TYR A 449 -24.98 -45.48 -22.40
C TYR A 449 -25.00 -46.99 -22.66
N GLU A 450 -24.02 -47.54 -23.37
CA GLU A 450 -23.96 -48.98 -23.68
C GLU A 450 -23.87 -49.85 -22.42
N HIS A 451 -23.18 -49.37 -21.38
CA HIS A 451 -23.00 -50.06 -20.09
C HIS A 451 -24.12 -49.79 -19.07
N ALA A 452 -25.03 -48.86 -19.36
CA ALA A 452 -26.19 -48.59 -18.51
C ALA A 452 -27.20 -49.74 -18.53
N THR A 453 -27.92 -49.91 -17.43
CA THR A 453 -28.97 -50.92 -17.28
C THR A 453 -30.16 -50.61 -18.20
N ALA A 454 -31.03 -51.61 -18.44
CA ALA A 454 -32.21 -51.43 -19.29
C ALA A 454 -33.17 -50.35 -18.74
N GLU A 455 -33.28 -50.23 -17.42
CA GLU A 455 -34.10 -49.22 -16.74
C GLU A 455 -33.52 -47.80 -16.92
N GLU A 456 -32.20 -47.64 -16.77
CA GLU A 456 -31.51 -46.36 -17.00
C GLU A 456 -31.55 -45.92 -18.46
N LYS A 457 -31.41 -46.87 -19.40
CA LYS A 457 -31.61 -46.60 -20.83
C LYS A 457 -33.02 -46.13 -21.12
N ALA A 458 -34.04 -46.78 -20.55
CA ALA A 458 -35.44 -46.37 -20.70
C ALA A 458 -35.68 -44.94 -20.15
N LEU A 459 -35.06 -44.58 -19.02
CA LEU A 459 -35.13 -43.23 -18.47
C LEU A 459 -34.43 -42.19 -19.36
N SER A 460 -33.29 -42.54 -19.99
CA SER A 460 -32.58 -41.62 -20.90
C SER A 460 -33.30 -41.39 -22.24
N HIS A 461 -34.16 -42.32 -22.67
CA HIS A 461 -35.02 -42.17 -23.85
C HIS A 461 -36.22 -41.24 -23.62
N SER A 462 -36.51 -40.85 -22.37
CA SER A 462 -37.66 -40.01 -21.99
C SER A 462 -37.67 -38.66 -22.71
N PHE A 463 -36.52 -38.05 -22.97
CA PHE A 463 -36.48 -36.72 -23.62
C PHE A 463 -36.86 -36.74 -25.12
N LEU A 464 -36.56 -37.82 -25.83
CA LEU A 464 -36.92 -37.99 -27.26
C LEU A 464 -38.35 -38.50 -27.44
N LEU A 465 -38.83 -39.31 -26.50
CA LEU A 465 -40.23 -39.75 -26.43
C LEU A 465 -41.18 -38.60 -26.08
N GLU A 466 -40.78 -37.67 -25.20
CA GLU A 466 -41.54 -36.44 -24.88
C GLU A 466 -41.69 -35.49 -26.08
N HIS A 467 -40.81 -35.59 -27.07
CA HIS A 467 -40.87 -34.82 -28.33
C HIS A 467 -41.35 -35.64 -29.55
N GLY A 468 -41.94 -36.82 -29.32
CA GLY A 468 -42.72 -37.55 -30.32
C GLY A 468 -41.91 -38.36 -31.34
N VAL A 469 -40.69 -38.76 -31.02
CA VAL A 469 -39.91 -39.69 -31.86
C VAL A 469 -40.09 -41.11 -31.34
N ASP A 470 -40.95 -41.89 -31.99
CA ASP A 470 -41.12 -43.31 -31.70
C ASP A 470 -39.93 -44.12 -32.21
N VAL A 471 -39.28 -44.86 -31.31
CA VAL A 471 -38.21 -45.80 -31.65
C VAL A 471 -38.83 -47.03 -32.32
N VAL A 472 -38.87 -47.04 -33.66
CA VAL A 472 -39.15 -48.26 -34.41
C VAL A 472 -37.97 -49.20 -34.23
N THR A 473 -38.19 -50.26 -33.45
CA THR A 473 -37.26 -51.37 -33.33
C THR A 473 -37.30 -52.15 -34.64
N GLU A 474 -36.19 -52.18 -35.39
CA GLU A 474 -36.04 -53.05 -36.55
C GLU A 474 -36.17 -54.52 -36.11
N SER A 475 -37.22 -55.18 -36.59
CA SER A 475 -37.30 -56.65 -36.62
C SER A 475 -37.36 -57.10 -38.08
N GLU A 476 -36.42 -57.96 -38.45
CA GLU A 476 -36.17 -58.58 -39.76
C GLU A 476 -37.40 -59.27 -40.42
N PRO A 477 -37.33 -59.54 -41.74
CA PRO A 477 -38.49 -59.62 -42.63
C PRO A 477 -39.08 -61.04 -42.70
N THR A 478 -40.40 -61.14 -42.84
CA THR A 478 -41.04 -62.34 -43.40
C THR A 478 -42.13 -61.97 -44.40
N GLU A 479 -42.04 -62.61 -45.57
CA GLU A 479 -42.93 -62.54 -46.71
C GLU A 479 -44.37 -62.92 -46.36
N ASN A 480 -45.35 -62.15 -46.88
CA ASN A 480 -46.49 -62.61 -47.70
C ASN A 480 -47.61 -61.54 -47.76
N THR A 481 -47.65 -60.78 -48.87
CA THR A 481 -48.80 -60.28 -49.70
C THR A 481 -50.18 -59.89 -49.08
N PRO A 482 -51.00 -59.04 -49.76
CA PRO A 482 -50.72 -57.74 -50.38
C PRO A 482 -51.84 -56.68 -50.09
N GLY A 483 -51.50 -55.41 -50.25
CA GLY A 483 -52.47 -54.33 -50.51
C GLY A 483 -52.99 -53.61 -49.27
N ASP A 484 -52.49 -52.39 -49.06
CA ASP A 484 -53.37 -51.22 -49.21
C ASP A 484 -52.53 -49.95 -49.28
N THR A 485 -52.59 -49.30 -50.44
CA THR A 485 -52.25 -47.90 -50.63
C THR A 485 -53.18 -47.03 -49.79
N ILE A 486 -52.63 -46.20 -48.90
CA ILE A 486 -53.27 -44.94 -48.51
C ILE A 486 -52.30 -43.80 -48.77
N LYS A 487 -52.74 -42.95 -49.69
CA LYS A 487 -52.15 -41.67 -50.11
C LYS A 487 -52.19 -40.68 -48.95
N ALA A 488 -51.10 -39.96 -48.73
CA ALA A 488 -51.13 -38.69 -48.04
C ALA A 488 -51.55 -37.60 -49.04
N GLU A 489 -52.69 -36.97 -48.78
CA GLU A 489 -53.06 -35.70 -49.42
C GLU A 489 -52.19 -34.56 -48.86
N ARG A 490 -52.00 -33.56 -49.72
CA ARG A 490 -51.06 -32.44 -49.64
C ARG A 490 -51.35 -31.44 -48.53
#